data_AF-A0A2G6ZLI5-F1
#
_entry.id   AF-A0A2G6ZLI5-F1
#
_cell.length_a   1.000
_cell.length_b   1.000
_cell.length_c   1.000
_cell.angle_alpha   90.00
_cell.angle_beta   90.00
_cell.angle_gamma   90.00
#
_symmetry.space_group_name_H-M   'P 1'
#
loop_
_entity.id
_entity.type
_entity.pdbx_description
1 polymer ?
#
loop_
_entity_poly.entity_id
_entity_poly.type
_entity_poly.pdbx_seq_one_letter_code
_entity_poly.pdbx_strand_id
1 'polypeptide(L)'
;MLYAIAVLFAFQLLGEFLARISGLPLPGALVGTLLLLVGLLFYKRLPKPLEDTAQVLLQNMMLLFIPVIAGVMLEFGHLRREWLPFVLACVLGAAITFTATALTFRFFLQRQRTLQSSNEDNDERTAEQEQAA
;
A
#
# COMPACT_ATOMS: atom_id res chain seq x y z
N MET A 1 13.24 -4.91 -19.99
CA MET A 1 13.91 -5.56 -18.84
C MET A 1 14.92 -4.62 -18.18
N LEU A 2 16.15 -4.45 -18.66
CA LEU A 2 17.17 -3.59 -17.98
C LEU A 2 16.71 -2.14 -17.73
N TYR A 3 16.13 -1.49 -18.74
CA TYR A 3 15.58 -0.14 -18.57
C TYR A 3 14.52 -0.07 -17.46
N ALA A 4 13.60 -1.02 -17.42
CA ALA A 4 12.55 -1.07 -16.41
C ALA A 4 13.12 -1.34 -15.00
N ILE A 5 14.08 -2.27 -14.87
CA ILE A 5 14.78 -2.50 -13.59
C ILE A 5 15.50 -1.23 -13.14
N ALA A 6 16.22 -0.56 -14.04
CA ALA A 6 16.93 0.68 -13.74
C ALA A 6 15.97 1.80 -13.29
N VAL A 7 14.80 1.92 -13.93
CA VAL A 7 13.75 2.85 -13.50
C VAL A 7 13.24 2.49 -12.10
N LEU A 8 12.85 1.23 -11.86
CA LEU A 8 12.39 0.79 -10.53
C LEU A 8 13.44 1.06 -9.44
N PHE A 9 14.71 0.74 -9.70
CA PHE A 9 15.81 1.00 -8.78
C PHE A 9 16.11 2.49 -8.61
N ALA A 10 16.02 3.29 -9.67
CA ALA A 10 16.24 4.73 -9.58
C ALA A 10 15.18 5.39 -8.69
N PHE A 11 13.91 5.05 -8.86
CA PHE A 11 12.83 5.54 -8.00
C PHE A 11 12.97 5.03 -6.56
N GLN A 12 13.39 3.78 -6.36
CA GLN A 12 13.69 3.21 -5.04
C GLN A 12 14.81 3.99 -4.33
N LEU A 13 15.93 4.25 -5.01
CA LEU A 13 17.08 4.99 -4.47
C LEU A 13 16.71 6.45 -4.19
N LEU A 14 15.93 7.06 -5.08
CA LEU A 14 15.47 8.44 -4.89
C LEU A 14 14.50 8.54 -3.70
N GLY A 15 13.64 7.55 -3.51
CA GLY A 15 12.76 7.44 -2.34
C GLY A 15 13.53 7.26 -1.03
N GLU A 16 14.58 6.44 -1.03
CA GLU A 16 15.49 6.28 0.12
C GLU A 16 16.22 7.60 0.43
N PHE A 17 16.73 8.29 -0.59
CA PHE A 17 17.38 9.59 -0.42
C PHE A 17 16.43 10.63 0.16
N LEU A 18 15.19 10.71 -0.35
CA LEU A 18 14.16 11.60 0.17
C LEU A 18 13.75 11.25 1.59
N ALA A 19 13.55 9.97 1.90
CA ALA A 19 13.17 9.51 3.24
C ALA A 19 14.23 9.91 4.27
N ARG A 20 15.51 9.76 3.93
CA ARG A 20 16.62 10.14 4.81
C ARG A 20 16.72 11.65 5.05
N ILE A 21 16.55 12.47 4.01
CA ILE A 21 16.63 13.94 4.17
C ILE A 21 15.42 14.50 4.91
N SER A 22 14.23 13.97 4.62
CA SER A 22 12.99 14.45 5.21
C SER A 22 12.77 13.96 6.65
N GLY A 23 13.54 12.97 7.12
CA GLY A 23 13.40 12.40 8.45
C GLY A 23 12.08 11.65 8.66
N LEU A 24 11.41 11.25 7.57
CA LEU A 24 10.14 10.53 7.65
C LEU A 24 10.36 9.13 8.24
N PRO A 25 9.50 8.67 9.17
CA PRO A 25 9.59 7.32 9.77
C PRO A 25 9.12 6.21 8.81
N LEU A 26 9.18 6.45 7.49
CA LEU A 26 8.73 5.51 6.46
C LEU A 26 9.92 4.85 5.78
N PRO A 27 9.83 3.55 5.43
CA PRO A 27 10.82 2.91 4.57
C PRO A 27 10.96 3.66 3.25
N GLY A 28 12.20 3.91 2.81
CA GLY A 28 12.48 4.57 1.53
C GLY A 28 11.82 3.89 0.33
N ALA A 29 11.59 2.57 0.44
CA ALA A 29 10.86 1.80 -0.57
C ALA A 29 9.43 2.27 -0.80
N LEU A 30 8.71 2.62 0.27
CA LEU A 30 7.35 3.13 0.16
C LEU A 30 7.34 4.50 -0.51
N VAL A 31 8.30 5.37 -0.14
CA VAL A 31 8.47 6.70 -0.75
C VAL A 31 8.80 6.56 -2.24
N GLY A 32 9.70 5.65 -2.61
CA GLY A 32 10.05 5.39 -4.01
C GLY A 32 8.87 4.88 -4.82
N THR A 33 8.04 4.02 -4.23
CA THR A 33 6.79 3.52 -4.86
C THR A 33 5.77 4.65 -5.07
N LEU A 34 5.61 5.54 -4.09
CA LEU A 34 4.76 6.73 -4.24
C LEU A 34 5.30 7.69 -5.31
N LEU A 35 6.61 7.87 -5.36
CA LEU A 35 7.26 8.72 -6.35
C LEU A 35 7.09 8.15 -7.77
N LEU A 36 7.21 6.83 -7.91
CA LEU A 36 6.92 6.13 -9.16
C LEU A 36 5.45 6.30 -9.56
N LEU A 37 4.52 6.15 -8.61
CA LEU A 37 3.09 6.36 -8.82
C LEU A 37 2.80 7.78 -9.32
N VAL A 38 3.38 8.80 -8.68
CA VAL A 38 3.25 10.20 -9.10
C VAL A 38 3.81 10.40 -10.51
N GLY A 39 5.00 9.84 -10.79
CA GLY A 39 5.59 9.87 -12.13
C GLY A 39 4.68 9.23 -13.19
N LEU A 40 4.06 8.11 -12.87
CA LEU A 40 3.14 7.41 -13.76
C LEU A 40 1.84 8.19 -13.97
N LEU A 41 1.34 8.87 -12.93
CA LEU A 41 0.16 9.72 -13.01
C LEU A 41 0.39 10.91 -13.96
N PHE A 42 1.57 11.53 -13.92
CA PHE A 42 1.96 12.56 -14.88
C PHE A 42 2.14 12.00 -16.30
N TYR A 43 2.73 10.81 -16.42
CA TYR A 43 2.96 10.16 -17.71
C TYR A 43 1.66 9.61 -18.34
N LYS A 44 0.59 9.41 -17.54
CA LYS A 44 -0.75 8.90 -17.90
C LYS A 44 -0.76 7.57 -18.66
N ARG A 45 0.36 6.85 -18.70
CA ARG A 45 0.50 5.55 -19.37
C ARG A 45 1.41 4.65 -18.54
N LEU A 46 1.13 3.36 -18.54
CA LEU A 46 2.04 2.35 -18.01
C LEU A 46 2.89 1.80 -19.17
N PRO A 47 4.21 2.01 -19.17
CA PRO A 47 5.07 1.43 -20.20
C PRO A 47 5.03 -0.09 -20.10
N LYS A 48 4.68 -0.80 -21.19
CA LYS A 48 4.67 -2.28 -21.22
C LYS A 48 5.95 -2.93 -20.67
N PRO A 49 7.16 -2.44 -20.99
CA PRO A 49 8.39 -3.03 -20.44
C PRO A 49 8.49 -2.92 -18.90
N LEU A 50 7.88 -1.89 -18.30
CA LEU A 50 7.84 -1.69 -16.86
C LEU A 50 6.87 -2.67 -16.21
N GLU A 51 5.68 -2.83 -16.81
CA GLU A 51 4.67 -3.82 -16.40
C GLU A 51 5.20 -5.25 -16.48
N ASP A 52 5.74 -5.66 -17.63
CA ASP A 52 6.28 -7.01 -17.83
C ASP A 52 7.39 -7.33 -16.82
N THR A 53 8.28 -6.37 -16.58
CA THR A 53 9.39 -6.54 -15.64
C THR A 53 8.88 -6.61 -14.20
N ALA A 54 7.95 -5.73 -13.81
CA ALA A 54 7.34 -5.76 -12.48
C ALA A 54 6.61 -7.10 -12.25
N GLN A 55 5.89 -7.60 -13.24
CA GLN A 55 5.19 -8.89 -13.16
C GLN A 55 6.17 -10.06 -12.97
N VAL A 56 7.29 -10.09 -13.69
CA VAL A 56 8.35 -11.10 -13.50
C VAL A 56 8.94 -11.02 -12.08
N LEU A 57 9.21 -9.82 -11.56
CA LEU A 57 9.68 -9.63 -10.19
C LEU A 57 8.64 -10.13 -9.18
N LEU A 58 7.37 -9.78 -9.37
CA LEU A 58 6.26 -10.21 -8.52
C LEU A 58 6.10 -11.74 -8.49
N GLN A 59 6.18 -12.39 -9.64
CA GLN A 59 6.16 -13.85 -9.75
C GLN A 59 7.33 -14.52 -9.02
N ASN A 60 8.48 -13.84 -8.96
CA ASN A 60 9.70 -14.34 -8.32
C ASN A 60 9.97 -13.69 -6.95
N MET A 61 8.95 -13.13 -6.28
CA MET A 61 9.11 -12.43 -4.99
C MET A 61 9.79 -13.27 -3.92
N MET A 62 9.59 -14.59 -3.93
CA MET A 62 10.28 -15.50 -3.01
C MET A 62 11.80 -15.36 -3.08
N LEU A 63 12.39 -15.15 -4.27
CA LEU A 63 13.82 -14.91 -4.44
C LEU A 63 14.26 -13.59 -3.78
N LEU A 64 13.43 -12.55 -3.84
CA LEU A 64 13.72 -11.25 -3.24
C LEU A 64 13.61 -11.25 -1.71
N PHE A 65 12.94 -12.24 -1.13
CA PHE A 65 12.91 -12.43 0.33
C PHE A 65 14.14 -13.16 0.86
N ILE A 66 14.90 -13.88 0.03
CA ILE A 66 16.11 -14.60 0.48
C ILE A 66 17.12 -13.67 1.16
N PRO A 67 17.48 -12.50 0.61
CA PRO A 67 18.40 -11.57 1.28
C PRO A 67 17.86 -11.04 2.60
N VAL A 68 16.55 -10.78 2.67
CA VAL A 68 15.88 -10.29 3.89
C VAL A 68 15.97 -11.34 5.00
N ILE A 69 15.64 -12.60 4.68
CA ILE A 69 15.68 -13.71 5.63
C ILE A 69 17.13 -13.99 6.06
N ALA A 70 18.07 -13.99 5.12
CA ALA A 70 19.49 -14.18 5.42
C ALA A 70 20.02 -13.09 6.36
N GLY A 71 19.57 -11.84 6.21
CA GLY A 71 19.88 -10.75 7.14
C GLY A 71 19.38 -11.02 8.56
N VAL A 72 18.16 -11.53 8.71
CA VAL A 72 17.61 -11.90 10.03
C VAL A 72 18.38 -13.05 10.67
N MET A 73 18.88 -14.00 9.86
CA MET A 73 19.66 -15.14 10.38
C MET A 73 20.97 -14.72 11.07
N LEU A 74 21.52 -13.55 10.75
CA LEU A 74 22.70 -13.01 11.44
C LEU A 74 22.43 -12.73 12.92
N GLU A 75 21.21 -12.35 13.27
CA GLU A 75 20.76 -12.06 14.65
C GLU A 75 19.88 -13.18 15.24
N PHE A 76 19.94 -14.39 14.66
CA PHE A 76 19.08 -15.50 15.06
C PHE A 76 19.23 -15.90 16.53
N GLY A 77 20.42 -15.68 17.12
CA GLY A 77 20.68 -15.94 18.53
C GLY A 77 19.79 -15.13 19.48
N HIS A 78 19.63 -13.84 19.22
CA HIS A 78 18.72 -12.96 19.97
C HIS A 78 17.27 -13.36 19.74
N LEU A 79 16.90 -13.58 18.47
CA LEU A 79 15.54 -13.98 18.10
C LEU A 79 15.11 -15.29 18.77
N ARG A 80 16.01 -16.28 18.90
CA ARG A 80 15.71 -17.56 19.57
C ARG A 80 15.44 -17.39 21.06
N ARG A 81 16.07 -16.43 21.73
CA ARG A 81 15.88 -16.20 23.17
C ARG A 81 14.54 -15.52 23.46
N GLU A 82 14.07 -14.69 22.54
CA GLU A 82 12.89 -13.82 22.72
C GLU A 82 11.80 -14.10 21.67
N TRP A 83 11.78 -15.31 21.11
CA TRP A 83 10.86 -15.69 20.03
C TRP A 83 9.38 -15.55 20.43
N LEU A 84 9.04 -15.85 21.68
CA LEU A 84 7.68 -15.80 22.17
C LEU A 84 7.17 -14.35 22.28
N PRO A 85 7.88 -13.40 22.95
CA PRO A 85 7.58 -11.98 22.86
C PRO A 85 7.51 -11.44 21.43
N PHE A 86 8.44 -11.85 20.56
CA PHE A 86 8.49 -11.40 19.17
C PHE A 86 7.24 -11.80 18.38
N VAL A 87 6.86 -13.08 18.40
CA VAL A 87 5.67 -13.58 17.70
C VAL A 87 4.41 -12.93 18.25
N LEU A 88 4.29 -12.80 19.58
CA LEU A 88 3.16 -12.11 20.20
C LEU A 88 3.07 -10.65 19.75
N ALA A 89 4.19 -9.92 19.74
CA ALA A 89 4.23 -8.54 19.28
C ALA A 89 3.83 -8.42 17.80
N CYS A 90 4.29 -9.32 16.93
CA CYS A 90 3.91 -9.34 15.52
C CYS A 90 2.42 -9.62 15.32
N VAL A 91 1.87 -10.67 15.95
CA VAL A 91 0.47 -11.07 15.78
C VAL A 91 -0.47 -10.03 16.37
N LEU A 92 -0.23 -9.60 17.62
CA LEU A 92 -1.06 -8.60 18.27
C LEU A 92 -0.92 -7.24 17.57
N GLY A 93 0.30 -6.83 17.19
CA GLY A 93 0.55 -5.60 16.46
C GLY A 93 -0.18 -5.57 15.11
N ALA A 94 -0.13 -6.65 14.35
CA ALA A 94 -0.85 -6.78 13.09
C ALA A 94 -2.38 -6.75 13.30
N ALA A 95 -2.89 -7.50 14.28
CA ALA A 95 -4.32 -7.53 14.60
C ALA A 95 -4.84 -6.16 15.02
N ILE A 96 -4.11 -5.44 15.88
CA ILE A 96 -4.45 -4.06 16.29
C ILE A 96 -4.42 -3.13 15.09
N THR A 97 -3.35 -3.17 14.28
CA THR A 97 -3.20 -2.32 13.09
C THR A 97 -4.36 -2.54 12.12
N PHE A 98 -4.67 -3.78 11.76
CA PHE A 98 -5.78 -4.09 10.87
C PHE A 98 -7.13 -3.67 11.44
N THR A 99 -7.35 -3.87 12.74
CA THR A 99 -8.59 -3.43 13.39
C THR A 99 -8.74 -1.91 13.33
N ALA A 100 -7.67 -1.17 13.65
CA ALA A 100 -7.67 0.29 13.57
C ALA A 100 -7.88 0.80 12.13
N THR A 101 -7.23 0.18 11.14
CA THR A 101 -7.44 0.49 9.72
C THR A 101 -8.90 0.21 9.31
N ALA A 102 -9.46 -0.94 9.69
CA ALA A 102 -10.83 -1.32 9.36
C ALA A 102 -11.86 -0.38 10.01
N LEU A 103 -11.67 0.01 11.27
CA LEU A 103 -12.53 0.97 11.97
C LEU A 103 -12.45 2.36 11.33
N THR A 104 -11.25 2.82 11.00
CA THR A 104 -11.04 4.11 10.32
C THR A 104 -11.74 4.13 8.97
N PHE A 105 -11.59 3.07 8.19
CA PHE A 105 -12.24 2.93 6.89
C PHE A 105 -13.76 2.88 7.01
N ARG A 106 -14.28 2.11 7.98
CA ARG A 106 -15.72 2.04 8.28
C ARG A 106 -16.28 3.38 8.73
N PHE A 107 -15.57 4.13 9.56
CA PHE A 107 -15.98 5.46 10.01
C PHE A 107 -16.10 6.44 8.83
N PHE A 108 -15.11 6.45 7.93
CA PHE A 108 -15.15 7.31 6.73
C PHE A 108 -16.28 6.90 5.76
N LEU A 109 -16.50 5.60 5.55
CA LEU A 109 -17.58 5.11 4.68
C LEU A 109 -18.97 5.34 5.25
N GLN A 110 -19.16 5.21 6.57
CA GLN A 110 -20.44 5.48 7.22
C GLN A 110 -20.84 6.95 7.08
N ARG A 111 -19.87 7.86 7.04
CA ARG A 111 -20.11 9.29 6.78
C ARG A 111 -20.60 9.58 5.36
N GLN A 112 -20.33 8.68 4.40
CA GLN A 112 -20.78 8.84 3.01
C GLN A 112 -22.17 8.24 2.76
N ARG A 113 -22.61 7.24 3.55
CA ARG A 113 -23.95 6.63 3.39
C ARG A 113 -25.10 7.61 3.62
N THR A 114 -24.94 8.62 4.46
CA THR A 114 -26.00 9.60 4.77
C THR A 114 -26.32 10.52 3.60
N LEU A 115 -25.43 10.66 2.61
CA LEU A 115 -25.68 11.45 1.41
C LEU A 115 -26.37 10.66 0.29
N GLN A 116 -26.30 9.33 0.33
CA GLN A 116 -26.89 8.46 -0.70
C GLN A 116 -28.37 8.19 -0.43
N SER A 117 -28.77 8.00 0.85
CA SER A 117 -30.17 7.79 1.21
C SER A 117 -31.07 9.02 1.01
N SER A 118 -30.51 10.23 1.03
CA SER A 118 -31.26 11.46 0.72
C SER A 118 -31.47 11.69 -0.78
N ASN A 119 -30.66 11.07 -1.65
CA ASN A 119 -30.82 11.22 -3.10
C ASN A 119 -31.84 10.21 -3.66
N GLU A 120 -31.89 8.99 -3.11
CA GLU A 120 -32.87 7.95 -3.48
C GLU A 120 -34.31 8.35 -3.07
N ASP A 121 -34.54 8.89 -1.85
CA ASP A 121 -35.87 9.34 -1.40
C ASP A 121 -36.36 10.60 -2.17
N ASN A 122 -35.45 11.39 -2.72
CA ASN A 122 -35.81 12.59 -3.50
C ASN A 122 -36.17 12.23 -4.95
N ASP A 123 -35.51 11.23 -5.56
CA ASP A 123 -35.85 10.73 -6.89
C ASP A 123 -37.21 9.98 -6.88
N GLU A 124 -37.52 9.20 -5.84
CA GLU A 124 -38.83 8.52 -5.70
C GLU A 124 -39.99 9.52 -5.57
N ARG A 125 -39.83 10.56 -4.75
CA ARG A 125 -40.84 11.62 -4.60
C ARG A 125 -41.06 12.44 -5.87
N THR A 126 -40.00 12.64 -6.65
CA THR A 126 -40.09 13.38 -7.92
C THR A 126 -40.82 12.53 -8.97
N ALA A 127 -40.56 11.22 -9.01
CA ALA A 127 -41.27 10.29 -9.90
C ALA A 127 -42.76 10.13 -9.55
N GLU A 128 -43.12 10.10 -8.25
CA GLU A 128 -44.53 10.07 -7.83
C GLU A 128 -45.26 11.37 -8.15
N GLN A 129 -44.60 12.53 -8.06
CA GLN A 129 -45.19 13.82 -8.42
C GLN A 129 -45.41 13.96 -9.93
N GLU A 130 -44.53 13.41 -10.77
CA GLU A 130 -44.65 13.45 -12.22
C GLU A 130 -45.71 12.47 -12.76
N GLN A 131 -45.98 11.37 -12.05
CA GLN A 131 -47.08 10.44 -12.39
C GLN A 131 -48.46 10.90 -11.93
N ALA A 132 -48.53 11.85 -10.99
CA ALA A 132 -49.78 12.39 -10.44
C ALA A 132 -50.28 13.66 -11.14
N ALA A 133 -49.51 14.20 -12.10
CA ALA A 133 -49.83 15.39 -12.91
C ALA A 133 -50.32 15.02 -14.32
#